data_AF-A0A972CU88-F1
#
_entry.id   AF-A0A972CU88-F1
#
_cell.length_a   1.000
_cell.length_b   1.000
_cell.length_c   1.000
_cell.angle_alpha   90.00
_cell.angle_beta   90.00
_cell.angle_gamma   90.00
#
_symmetry.space_group_name_H-M   'P 1'
#
loop_
_entity.id
_entity.type
_entity.pdbx_description
1 polymer ?
#
loop_
_entity_poly.entity_id
_entity_poly.type
_entity_poly.pdbx_seq_one_letter_code
_entity_poly.pdbx_strand_id
1 'polypeptide(L)'
;MADSKTVLISMIGKGRTKEGEKGYDKTSYYFDEIDKDISTSFFGSALYKVLINLQHDVDKWLIFGTNRSSWSELLYTIDEKYHDEVIELYDKVYDEENKGISQELLSQWQHTLGKYIPGIHLIIVDPLDYKIYIDHMIKEIPDEKRKLVLDITHAFRHMPVIIAFSLMTLKHIKDISDIMVYYGAFELKGDKQYTPVIKMDFINTLVSYAENLATYKYSGYFPPLLELLGLPNTQRTYFWLEMNRQPRTYLEKINLALDKISIQDDYQSTIAEYVKKDLSPLIGASLDKRMVERGKFFFDKKQYLKALILVYEGIIIAIGRKYKDITPLAYDVREEIRRFVKNNKNDIFKSELDRETYKELTFTRNAAVHGSPPRGTQQYVEEQEYFESLFNRSLKLYESIVEEGIHAPNI
;
A
#
# COMPACT_ATOMS: atom_id res chain seq x y z
N MET A 1 -17.90 -9.25 18.23
CA MET A 1 -17.11 -8.34 17.38
C MET A 1 -18.08 -7.26 16.95
N ALA A 2 -17.78 -5.97 17.11
CA ALA A 2 -18.69 -4.94 16.61
C ALA A 2 -18.79 -5.14 15.08
N ASP A 3 -19.99 -5.45 14.58
CA ASP A 3 -20.22 -5.64 13.15
C ASP A 3 -19.81 -4.37 12.42
N SER A 4 -18.80 -4.49 11.57
CA SER A 4 -18.35 -3.36 10.76
C SER A 4 -19.45 -3.02 9.76
N LYS A 5 -19.95 -1.79 9.81
CA LYS A 5 -20.93 -1.28 8.85
C LYS A 5 -20.38 -1.28 7.43
N THR A 6 -21.27 -1.41 6.46
CA THR A 6 -20.95 -1.55 5.04
C THR A 6 -21.47 -0.35 4.25
N VAL A 7 -20.60 0.24 3.44
CA VAL A 7 -20.99 1.22 2.42
C VAL A 7 -21.00 0.52 1.07
N LEU A 8 -22.15 0.48 0.41
CA LEU A 8 -22.27 0.07 -0.98
C LEU A 8 -22.06 1.29 -1.88
N ILE A 9 -21.28 1.12 -2.94
CA ILE A 9 -21.03 2.13 -3.95
C ILE A 9 -21.40 1.52 -5.29
N SER A 10 -22.35 2.11 -5.98
CA SER A 10 -22.78 1.69 -7.31
C SER A 10 -22.70 2.84 -8.29
N MET A 11 -22.68 2.48 -9.56
CA MET A 11 -22.82 3.41 -10.65
C MET A 11 -24.07 3.04 -11.44
N ILE A 12 -24.80 4.05 -11.87
CA ILE A 12 -25.96 3.90 -12.74
C ILE A 12 -25.76 4.75 -13.99
N GLY A 13 -25.92 4.11 -15.13
CA GLY A 13 -25.74 4.70 -16.45
C GLY A 13 -27.06 4.78 -17.19
N LYS A 14 -26.98 4.86 -18.51
CA LYS A 14 -28.16 4.86 -19.39
C LYS A 14 -28.45 3.44 -19.90
N GLY A 15 -29.68 2.98 -19.72
CA GLY A 15 -30.20 1.77 -20.35
C GLY A 15 -30.31 1.87 -21.88
N ARG A 16 -30.50 0.73 -22.56
CA ARG A 16 -30.76 0.74 -24.01
C ARG A 16 -32.22 1.13 -24.25
N THR A 17 -32.47 1.87 -25.32
CA THR A 17 -33.83 2.15 -25.78
C THR A 17 -34.20 1.13 -26.85
N LYS A 18 -35.19 0.26 -26.59
CA LYS A 18 -35.86 -0.56 -27.62
C LYS A 18 -37.23 0.05 -27.89
N GLU A 19 -37.87 -0.28 -29.02
CA GLU A 19 -39.16 0.29 -29.45
C GLU A 19 -40.21 0.26 -28.32
N GLY A 20 -40.41 1.39 -27.63
CA GLY A 20 -41.40 1.56 -26.55
C GLY A 20 -40.90 1.35 -25.12
N GLU A 21 -39.77 0.67 -24.90
CA GLU A 21 -39.22 0.35 -23.57
C GLU A 21 -37.83 0.99 -23.35
N LYS A 22 -37.66 1.66 -22.21
CA LYS A 22 -36.40 2.27 -21.78
C LYS A 22 -35.88 1.53 -20.54
N GLY A 23 -34.60 1.17 -20.52
CA GLY A 23 -34.00 0.56 -19.33
C GLY A 23 -32.88 -0.42 -19.64
N TYR A 24 -32.40 -1.11 -18.61
CA TYR A 24 -31.48 -2.24 -18.80
C TYR A 24 -32.25 -3.52 -19.13
N ASP A 25 -31.66 -4.37 -19.98
CA ASP A 25 -32.22 -5.69 -20.24
C ASP A 25 -32.23 -6.48 -18.92
N LYS A 26 -33.42 -6.94 -18.49
CA LYS A 26 -33.55 -7.76 -17.28
C LYS A 26 -32.81 -9.07 -17.45
N THR A 27 -32.03 -9.46 -16.44
CA THR A 27 -31.35 -10.76 -16.40
C THR A 27 -31.39 -11.33 -14.98
N SER A 28 -31.13 -12.63 -14.87
CA SER A 28 -30.93 -13.31 -13.59
C SER A 28 -29.43 -13.42 -13.30
N TYR A 29 -28.97 -12.71 -12.27
CA TYR A 29 -27.60 -12.76 -11.77
C TYR A 29 -27.47 -13.86 -10.72
N TYR A 30 -26.57 -14.82 -10.92
CA TYR A 30 -26.33 -15.90 -9.96
C TYR A 30 -25.19 -15.55 -9.01
N PHE A 31 -25.45 -15.65 -7.71
CA PHE A 31 -24.50 -15.34 -6.63
C PHE A 31 -24.12 -16.64 -5.92
N ASP A 32 -22.85 -17.03 -6.08
CA ASP A 32 -22.29 -18.25 -5.47
C ASP A 32 -22.41 -18.22 -3.93
N GLU A 33 -22.32 -17.03 -3.32
CA GLU A 33 -22.30 -16.86 -1.87
C GLU A 33 -23.63 -17.23 -1.19
N ILE A 34 -24.74 -17.13 -1.92
CA ILE A 34 -26.08 -17.48 -1.42
C ILE A 34 -26.74 -18.62 -2.21
N ASP A 35 -26.03 -19.18 -3.19
CA ASP A 35 -26.50 -20.23 -4.09
C ASP A 35 -27.88 -19.92 -4.71
N LYS A 36 -28.05 -18.68 -5.18
CA LYS A 36 -29.33 -18.19 -5.73
C LYS A 36 -29.12 -17.17 -6.83
N ASP A 37 -30.09 -17.10 -7.72
CA ASP A 37 -30.20 -16.02 -8.69
C ASP A 37 -31.15 -14.90 -8.24
N ILE A 38 -30.84 -13.68 -8.66
CA ILE A 38 -31.72 -12.51 -8.50
C ILE A 38 -31.96 -11.90 -9.87
N SER A 39 -33.24 -11.82 -10.25
CA SER A 39 -33.68 -11.25 -11.52
C SER A 39 -33.92 -9.76 -11.41
N THR A 40 -33.11 -8.94 -12.08
CA THR A 40 -33.23 -7.49 -12.11
C THR A 40 -32.56 -6.90 -13.36
N SER A 41 -32.93 -5.69 -13.72
CA SER A 41 -32.33 -4.85 -14.75
C SER A 41 -31.05 -4.16 -14.24
N PHE A 42 -31.06 -3.68 -12.99
CA PHE A 42 -29.92 -3.01 -12.35
C PHE A 42 -29.21 -3.91 -11.34
N PHE A 43 -27.96 -4.28 -11.64
CA PHE A 43 -27.14 -5.17 -10.80
C PHE A 43 -26.97 -4.67 -9.36
N GLY A 44 -26.82 -3.35 -9.15
CA GLY A 44 -26.70 -2.77 -7.81
C GLY A 44 -27.87 -3.14 -6.89
N SER A 45 -29.09 -3.25 -7.41
CA SER A 45 -30.26 -3.71 -6.65
C SER A 45 -30.15 -5.17 -6.22
N ALA A 46 -29.64 -6.04 -7.12
CA ALA A 46 -29.39 -7.43 -6.78
C ALA A 46 -28.30 -7.54 -5.72
N LEU A 47 -27.18 -6.83 -5.89
CA LEU A 47 -26.08 -6.82 -4.93
C LEU A 47 -26.52 -6.31 -3.55
N TYR A 48 -27.30 -5.23 -3.48
CA TYR A 48 -27.87 -4.75 -2.21
C TYR A 48 -28.69 -5.86 -1.51
N LYS A 49 -29.60 -6.52 -2.22
CA LYS A 49 -30.41 -7.62 -1.68
C LYS A 49 -29.54 -8.79 -1.18
N VAL A 50 -28.48 -9.13 -1.92
CA VAL A 50 -27.52 -10.19 -1.50
C VAL A 50 -26.79 -9.80 -0.23
N LEU A 51 -26.30 -8.56 -0.12
CA LEU A 51 -25.61 -8.08 1.08
C LEU A 51 -26.52 -8.14 2.31
N ILE A 52 -27.78 -7.73 2.18
CA ILE A 52 -28.77 -7.85 3.26
C ILE A 52 -29.03 -9.33 3.63
N ASN A 53 -29.16 -10.22 2.63
CA ASN A 53 -29.33 -11.67 2.88
C ASN A 53 -28.13 -12.28 3.59
N LEU A 54 -26.92 -11.82 3.28
CA LEU A 54 -25.67 -12.20 3.94
C LEU A 54 -25.47 -11.49 5.30
N GLN A 55 -26.47 -10.76 5.79
CA GLN A 55 -26.48 -10.06 7.07
C GLN A 55 -25.42 -8.95 7.18
N HIS A 56 -25.02 -8.34 6.05
CA HIS A 56 -24.23 -7.12 6.09
C HIS A 56 -25.10 -5.96 6.58
N ASP A 57 -24.61 -5.18 7.55
CA ASP A 57 -25.21 -3.91 7.96
C ASP A 57 -24.87 -2.81 6.95
N VAL A 58 -25.62 -2.75 5.85
CA VAL A 58 -25.45 -1.73 4.81
C VAL A 58 -26.10 -0.42 5.29
N ASP A 59 -25.29 0.48 5.84
CA ASP A 59 -25.77 1.75 6.43
C ASP A 59 -25.76 2.93 5.44
N LYS A 60 -25.06 2.77 4.31
CA LYS A 60 -25.00 3.75 3.22
C LYS A 60 -24.94 3.07 1.87
N TRP A 61 -25.65 3.62 0.89
CA TRP A 61 -25.53 3.25 -0.51
C TRP A 61 -25.36 4.49 -1.38
N LEU A 62 -24.15 4.71 -1.89
CA LEU A 62 -23.82 5.82 -2.77
C LEU A 62 -24.01 5.38 -4.23
N ILE A 63 -24.86 6.08 -4.97
CA ILE A 63 -25.15 5.75 -6.37
C ILE A 63 -24.77 6.95 -7.25
N PHE A 64 -23.70 6.77 -8.01
CA PHE A 64 -23.21 7.79 -8.94
C PHE A 64 -23.83 7.60 -10.32
N GLY A 65 -24.41 8.66 -10.88
CA GLY A 65 -24.94 8.63 -12.23
C GLY A 65 -24.98 10.01 -12.85
N THR A 66 -25.16 10.08 -14.16
CA THR A 66 -25.45 11.33 -14.85
C THR A 66 -26.91 11.74 -14.68
N ASN A 67 -27.26 12.98 -15.05
CA ASN A 67 -28.65 13.42 -15.09
C ASN A 67 -29.52 12.62 -16.09
N ARG A 68 -28.93 11.81 -16.99
CA ARG A 68 -29.64 10.96 -17.96
C ARG A 68 -29.57 9.47 -17.67
N SER A 69 -29.20 9.11 -16.45
CA SER A 69 -29.14 7.71 -16.03
C SER A 69 -30.54 7.16 -15.78
N SER A 70 -30.66 5.83 -15.78
CA SER A 70 -31.92 5.13 -15.57
C SER A 70 -32.29 5.02 -14.08
N TRP A 71 -32.47 6.15 -13.40
CA TRP A 71 -32.76 6.26 -11.95
C TRP A 71 -34.03 5.52 -11.48
N SER A 72 -34.99 5.33 -12.37
CA SER A 72 -36.25 4.60 -12.21
C SER A 72 -36.03 3.11 -11.92
N GLU A 73 -34.92 2.55 -12.38
CA GLU A 73 -34.54 1.14 -12.14
C GLU A 73 -34.39 0.81 -10.65
N LEU A 74 -34.16 1.83 -9.81
CA LEU A 74 -34.06 1.68 -8.36
C LEU A 74 -35.37 1.20 -7.72
N LEU A 75 -36.52 1.35 -8.40
CA LEU A 75 -37.81 0.77 -7.98
C LEU A 75 -37.69 -0.74 -7.72
N TYR A 76 -36.91 -1.47 -8.52
CA TYR A 76 -36.76 -2.92 -8.37
C TYR A 76 -35.92 -3.34 -7.16
N THR A 77 -35.33 -2.38 -6.44
CA THR A 77 -34.71 -2.65 -5.15
C THR A 77 -35.75 -2.83 -4.05
N ILE A 78 -36.84 -2.08 -4.08
CA ILE A 78 -37.89 -2.15 -3.06
C ILE A 78 -38.82 -3.34 -3.31
N ASP A 79 -39.41 -3.85 -2.22
CA ASP A 79 -40.40 -4.94 -2.26
C ASP A 79 -41.60 -4.54 -3.14
N GLU A 80 -42.06 -5.46 -4.00
CA GLU A 80 -43.14 -5.21 -4.98
C GLU A 80 -44.43 -4.69 -4.33
N LYS A 81 -44.72 -5.11 -3.10
CA LYS A 81 -45.91 -4.66 -2.34
C LYS A 81 -45.94 -3.15 -2.06
N TYR A 82 -44.81 -2.44 -2.20
CA TYR A 82 -44.71 -0.99 -2.00
C TYR A 82 -44.67 -0.22 -3.33
N HIS A 83 -44.70 -0.89 -4.48
CA HIS A 83 -44.56 -0.22 -5.79
C HIS A 83 -45.73 0.75 -6.05
N ASP A 84 -46.95 0.35 -5.68
CA ASP A 84 -48.14 1.21 -5.83
C ASP A 84 -48.04 2.51 -5.02
N GLU A 85 -47.32 2.51 -3.89
CA GLU A 85 -47.15 3.70 -3.05
C GLU A 85 -46.24 4.75 -3.69
N VAL A 86 -45.40 4.36 -4.64
CA VAL A 86 -44.36 5.21 -5.24
C VAL A 86 -44.54 5.42 -6.74
N ILE A 87 -45.57 4.81 -7.34
CA ILE A 87 -45.76 4.73 -8.79
C ILE A 87 -45.86 6.12 -9.45
N GLU A 88 -46.59 7.06 -8.84
CA GLU A 88 -46.75 8.41 -9.39
C GLU A 88 -45.43 9.18 -9.48
N LEU A 89 -44.52 8.96 -8.53
CA LEU A 89 -43.20 9.60 -8.54
C LEU A 89 -42.27 8.86 -9.50
N TYR A 90 -42.35 7.52 -9.53
CA TYR A 90 -41.65 6.69 -10.49
C TYR A 90 -41.93 7.11 -11.93
N ASP A 91 -43.20 7.30 -12.31
CA ASP A 91 -43.58 7.70 -13.68
C ASP A 91 -42.93 9.03 -14.07
N LYS A 92 -42.93 10.01 -13.16
CA LYS A 92 -42.25 11.31 -13.36
C LYS A 92 -40.74 11.15 -13.56
N VAL A 93 -40.10 10.32 -12.74
CA VAL A 93 -38.66 10.02 -12.86
C VAL A 93 -38.39 9.39 -14.22
N TYR A 94 -39.08 8.31 -14.57
CA TYR A 94 -38.94 7.57 -15.82
C TYR A 94 -39.12 8.45 -17.07
N ASP A 95 -40.06 9.39 -17.03
CA ASP A 95 -40.31 10.32 -18.14
C ASP A 95 -39.21 11.39 -18.31
N GLU A 96 -38.59 11.85 -17.21
CA GLU A 96 -37.57 12.90 -17.24
C GLU A 96 -36.16 12.41 -17.59
N GLU A 97 -35.81 11.14 -17.32
CA GLU A 97 -34.45 10.61 -17.50
C GLU A 97 -33.84 10.88 -18.87
N ASN A 98 -34.62 10.77 -19.96
CA ASN A 98 -34.07 11.00 -21.30
C ASN A 98 -33.78 12.48 -21.60
N LYS A 99 -34.54 13.38 -20.96
CA LYS A 99 -34.37 14.82 -21.10
C LYS A 99 -33.22 15.30 -20.22
N GLY A 100 -33.04 14.63 -19.07
CA GLY A 100 -32.13 15.00 -18.01
C GLY A 100 -32.96 15.36 -16.78
N ILE A 101 -32.90 14.52 -15.75
CA ILE A 101 -33.62 14.73 -14.50
C ILE A 101 -33.08 15.95 -13.76
N SER A 102 -33.97 16.70 -13.12
CA SER A 102 -33.59 17.80 -12.22
C SER A 102 -33.02 17.28 -10.89
N GLN A 103 -32.20 18.09 -10.22
CA GLN A 103 -31.68 17.75 -8.90
C GLN A 103 -32.81 17.67 -7.87
N GLU A 104 -33.84 18.50 -8.01
CA GLU A 104 -35.01 18.54 -7.15
C GLU A 104 -35.81 17.24 -7.27
N LEU A 105 -36.11 16.77 -8.49
CA LEU A 105 -36.85 15.53 -8.69
C LEU A 105 -36.04 14.32 -8.22
N LEU A 106 -34.73 14.28 -8.47
CA LEU A 106 -33.88 13.21 -7.95
C LEU A 106 -33.82 13.22 -6.42
N SER A 107 -33.82 14.40 -5.78
CA SER A 107 -33.83 14.50 -4.32
C SER A 107 -35.16 14.00 -3.73
N GLN A 108 -36.29 14.27 -4.39
CA GLN A 108 -37.60 13.70 -4.01
C GLN A 108 -37.60 12.18 -4.17
N TRP A 109 -36.99 11.66 -5.24
CA TRP A 109 -36.85 10.23 -5.46
C TRP A 109 -35.99 9.56 -4.38
N GLN A 110 -34.82 10.13 -4.07
CA GLN A 110 -33.97 9.67 -2.97
C GLN A 110 -34.71 9.65 -1.64
N HIS A 111 -35.43 10.73 -1.29
CA HIS A 111 -36.18 10.81 -0.04
C HIS A 111 -37.27 9.73 0.05
N THR A 112 -37.92 9.43 -1.07
CA THR A 112 -38.97 8.40 -1.14
C THR A 112 -38.39 7.00 -1.00
N LEU A 113 -37.34 6.69 -1.77
CA LEU A 113 -36.62 5.41 -1.66
C LEU A 113 -35.98 5.20 -0.28
N GLY A 114 -35.51 6.27 0.36
CA GLY A 114 -34.88 6.23 1.68
C GLY A 114 -35.76 5.70 2.81
N LYS A 115 -37.09 5.62 2.60
CA LYS A 115 -38.02 4.97 3.53
C LYS A 115 -37.85 3.45 3.58
N TYR A 116 -37.36 2.86 2.48
CA TYR A 116 -37.21 1.41 2.30
C TYR A 116 -35.74 0.99 2.22
N ILE A 117 -34.85 1.92 1.83
CA ILE A 117 -33.43 1.69 1.62
C ILE A 117 -32.65 2.68 2.50
N PRO A 118 -32.34 2.31 3.76
CA PRO A 118 -31.62 3.19 4.68
C PRO A 118 -30.29 3.66 4.09
N GLY A 119 -30.02 4.96 4.17
CA GLY A 119 -28.74 5.55 3.77
C GLY A 119 -28.48 5.64 2.26
N ILE A 120 -29.51 5.48 1.41
CA ILE A 120 -29.39 5.71 -0.03
C ILE A 120 -29.06 7.17 -0.35
N HIS A 121 -28.07 7.39 -1.21
CA HIS A 121 -27.63 8.69 -1.66
C HIS A 121 -27.43 8.68 -3.18
N LEU A 122 -28.22 9.48 -3.89
CA LEU A 122 -28.22 9.59 -5.34
C LEU A 122 -27.43 10.83 -5.75
N ILE A 123 -26.36 10.62 -6.52
CA ILE A 123 -25.36 11.65 -6.81
C ILE A 123 -25.32 11.87 -8.33
N ILE A 124 -25.77 13.04 -8.78
CA ILE A 124 -25.58 13.48 -10.16
C ILE A 124 -24.13 13.92 -10.34
N VAL A 125 -23.46 13.37 -11.35
CA VAL A 125 -22.09 13.72 -11.71
C VAL A 125 -21.97 14.08 -13.19
N ASP A 126 -21.06 15.01 -13.49
CA ASP A 126 -20.44 15.07 -14.82
C ASP A 126 -19.40 13.94 -14.89
N PRO A 127 -19.53 12.97 -15.81
CA PRO A 127 -18.61 11.84 -15.89
C PRO A 127 -17.18 12.26 -16.28
N LEU A 128 -16.96 13.50 -16.70
CA LEU A 128 -15.64 14.06 -17.02
C LEU A 128 -15.01 14.83 -15.85
N ASP A 129 -15.78 15.18 -14.81
CA ASP A 129 -15.23 15.76 -13.59
C ASP A 129 -14.83 14.65 -12.61
N TYR A 130 -13.61 14.16 -12.73
CA TYR A 130 -13.14 13.03 -11.92
C TYR A 130 -13.00 13.33 -10.42
N LYS A 131 -12.92 14.62 -10.02
CA LYS A 131 -12.75 14.99 -8.61
C LYS A 131 -14.03 14.78 -7.79
N ILE A 132 -15.18 14.89 -8.44
CA ILE A 132 -16.50 14.75 -7.80
C ILE A 132 -16.63 13.41 -7.06
N TYR A 133 -16.05 12.32 -7.58
CA TYR A 133 -16.14 11.00 -6.98
C TYR A 133 -15.49 10.96 -5.60
N ILE A 134 -14.22 11.41 -5.50
CA ILE A 134 -13.50 11.40 -4.22
C ILE A 134 -14.07 12.44 -3.26
N ASP A 135 -14.51 13.61 -3.74
CA ASP A 135 -15.10 14.66 -2.91
C ASP A 135 -16.39 14.17 -2.22
N HIS A 136 -17.28 13.51 -2.98
CA HIS A 136 -18.48 12.88 -2.40
C HIS A 136 -18.12 11.73 -1.47
N MET A 137 -17.19 10.85 -1.84
CA MET A 137 -16.82 9.73 -0.97
C MET A 137 -16.16 10.19 0.34
N ILE A 138 -15.32 11.24 0.33
CA ILE A 138 -14.74 11.83 1.55
C ILE A 138 -15.85 12.34 2.48
N LYS A 139 -16.85 13.02 1.92
CA LYS A 139 -17.95 13.61 2.66
C LYS A 139 -18.91 12.55 3.21
N GLU A 140 -19.23 11.54 2.39
CA GLU A 140 -20.30 10.61 2.69
C GLU A 140 -19.83 9.35 3.43
N ILE A 141 -18.58 8.92 3.26
CA ILE A 141 -18.00 7.78 3.99
C ILE A 141 -17.52 8.26 5.37
N PRO A 142 -18.07 7.71 6.48
CA PRO A 142 -17.67 8.08 7.84
C PRO A 142 -16.22 7.72 8.16
N ASP A 143 -15.65 8.37 9.18
CA ASP A 143 -14.26 8.10 9.65
C ASP A 143 -14.14 6.81 10.45
N GLU A 144 -15.26 6.29 10.95
CA GLU A 144 -15.38 5.03 11.69
C GLU A 144 -15.12 3.82 10.79
N LYS A 145 -14.83 2.65 11.40
CA LYS A 145 -14.60 1.41 10.68
C LYS A 145 -15.72 1.09 9.68
N ARG A 146 -15.37 0.95 8.40
CA ARG A 146 -16.26 0.56 7.30
C ARG A 146 -15.70 -0.58 6.46
N LYS A 147 -16.59 -1.40 5.91
CA LYS A 147 -16.35 -2.25 4.74
C LYS A 147 -16.93 -1.54 3.52
N LEU A 148 -16.20 -1.54 2.41
CA LEU A 148 -16.69 -0.95 1.18
C LEU A 148 -17.01 -2.04 0.17
N VAL A 149 -18.14 -1.90 -0.50
CA VAL A 149 -18.53 -2.76 -1.63
C VAL A 149 -18.69 -1.88 -2.85
N LEU A 150 -17.97 -2.18 -3.93
CA LEU A 150 -18.00 -1.43 -5.18
C LEU A 150 -18.62 -2.29 -6.28
N ASP A 151 -19.73 -1.82 -6.85
CA ASP A 151 -20.34 -2.35 -8.07
C ASP A 151 -19.82 -1.60 -9.29
N ILE A 152 -19.18 -2.33 -10.22
CA ILE A 152 -18.58 -1.77 -11.43
C ILE A 152 -19.39 -2.00 -12.72
N THR A 153 -20.64 -2.44 -12.60
CA THR A 153 -21.42 -3.02 -13.71
C THR A 153 -22.00 -1.97 -14.65
N HIS A 154 -22.70 -0.95 -14.13
CA HIS A 154 -23.52 -0.05 -14.94
C HIS A 154 -22.94 1.36 -15.05
N ALA A 155 -21.70 1.48 -15.52
CA ALA A 155 -20.99 2.76 -15.63
C ALA A 155 -20.35 2.99 -17.00
N PHE A 156 -19.97 4.25 -17.28
CA PHE A 156 -18.89 4.46 -18.24
C PHE A 156 -17.62 3.77 -17.72
N ARG A 157 -16.88 3.10 -18.62
CA ARG A 157 -15.75 2.23 -18.25
C ARG A 157 -14.68 2.91 -17.39
N HIS A 158 -14.51 4.22 -17.51
CA HIS A 158 -13.53 4.96 -16.73
C HIS A 158 -13.99 5.28 -15.30
N MET A 159 -15.29 5.39 -15.01
CA MET A 159 -15.76 5.76 -13.67
C MET A 159 -15.38 4.73 -12.59
N PRO A 160 -15.59 3.41 -12.79
CA PRO A 160 -15.15 2.42 -11.81
C PRO A 160 -13.66 2.48 -11.53
N VAL A 161 -12.84 2.77 -12.55
CA VAL A 161 -11.38 2.90 -12.42
C VAL A 161 -11.03 4.08 -11.51
N ILE A 162 -11.62 5.25 -11.76
CA ILE A 162 -11.39 6.45 -10.93
C ILE A 162 -11.86 6.23 -9.50
N ILE A 163 -13.03 5.63 -9.30
CA ILE A 163 -13.56 5.32 -7.97
C ILE A 163 -12.64 4.33 -7.25
N ALA A 164 -12.18 3.25 -7.90
CA ALA A 164 -11.27 2.28 -7.30
C ALA A 164 -9.96 2.94 -6.78
N PHE A 165 -9.30 3.79 -7.59
CA PHE A 165 -8.11 4.52 -7.14
C PHE A 165 -8.41 5.53 -6.02
N SER A 166 -9.59 6.15 -6.05
CA SER A 166 -10.03 7.04 -4.98
C SER A 166 -10.24 6.27 -3.68
N LEU A 167 -10.81 5.06 -3.73
CA LEU A 167 -10.98 4.18 -2.56
C LEU A 167 -9.63 3.73 -1.98
N MET A 168 -8.64 3.42 -2.84
CA MET A 168 -7.27 3.13 -2.39
C MET A 168 -6.67 4.31 -1.62
N THR A 169 -6.89 5.54 -2.10
CA THR A 169 -6.44 6.76 -1.40
C THR A 169 -7.19 6.93 -0.07
N LEU A 170 -8.52 6.76 -0.08
CA LEU A 170 -9.35 6.92 1.11
C LEU A 170 -9.01 5.94 2.21
N LYS A 171 -8.57 4.72 1.87
CA LYS A 171 -8.13 3.70 2.84
C LYS A 171 -7.00 4.19 3.76
N HIS A 172 -6.22 5.18 3.35
CA HIS A 172 -5.16 5.76 4.18
C HIS A 172 -5.61 6.93 5.06
N ILE A 173 -6.81 7.48 4.85
CA ILE A 173 -7.33 8.64 5.60
C ILE A 173 -8.66 8.35 6.31
N LYS A 174 -9.28 7.20 6.06
CA LYS A 174 -10.51 6.68 6.70
C LYS A 174 -10.25 5.27 7.24
N ASP A 175 -10.99 4.82 8.25
CA ASP A 175 -10.90 3.45 8.78
C ASP A 175 -11.61 2.44 7.87
N ILE A 176 -11.03 2.19 6.69
CA ILE A 176 -11.55 1.22 5.71
C ILE A 176 -10.85 -0.11 5.94
N SER A 177 -11.63 -1.10 6.39
CA SER A 177 -11.12 -2.42 6.75
C SER A 177 -11.04 -3.40 5.58
N ASP A 178 -11.89 -3.22 4.57
CA ASP A 178 -11.99 -4.10 3.42
C ASP A 178 -12.66 -3.40 2.23
N ILE A 179 -12.28 -3.77 1.01
CA ILE A 179 -12.86 -3.28 -0.25
C ILE A 179 -13.20 -4.48 -1.12
N MET A 180 -14.49 -4.78 -1.28
CA MET A 180 -14.97 -5.84 -2.17
C MET A 180 -15.44 -5.22 -3.49
N VAL A 181 -15.05 -5.83 -4.61
CA VAL A 181 -15.44 -5.35 -5.94
C VAL A 181 -16.29 -6.41 -6.64
N TYR A 182 -17.47 -6.03 -7.09
CA TYR A 182 -18.43 -6.91 -7.77
C TYR A 182 -18.72 -6.42 -9.19
N TYR A 183 -18.88 -7.39 -10.09
CA TYR A 183 -19.25 -7.16 -11.48
C TYR A 183 -20.30 -8.17 -11.94
N GLY A 184 -21.47 -7.69 -12.34
CA GLY A 184 -22.48 -8.47 -13.06
C GLY A 184 -22.08 -8.63 -14.52
N ALA A 185 -21.42 -9.72 -14.87
CA ALA A 185 -20.79 -9.90 -16.18
C ALA A 185 -21.80 -10.35 -17.25
N PHE A 186 -22.72 -9.46 -17.62
CA PHE A 186 -23.78 -9.72 -18.61
C PHE A 186 -23.23 -10.26 -19.93
N GLU A 187 -22.11 -9.71 -20.40
CA GLU A 187 -21.42 -10.11 -21.62
C GLU A 187 -20.86 -11.55 -21.56
N LEU A 188 -20.62 -12.09 -20.36
CA LEU A 188 -20.13 -13.45 -20.15
C LEU A 188 -21.24 -14.48 -19.95
N LYS A 189 -22.51 -14.06 -20.03
CA LYS A 189 -23.66 -14.98 -19.99
C LYS A 189 -23.58 -15.98 -21.15
N GLY A 190 -23.38 -15.51 -22.38
CA GLY A 190 -23.45 -16.38 -23.57
C GLY A 190 -24.74 -17.20 -23.59
N ASP A 191 -24.62 -18.52 -23.73
CA ASP A 191 -25.74 -19.47 -23.71
C ASP A 191 -26.10 -19.97 -22.28
N LYS A 192 -25.45 -19.45 -21.24
CA LYS A 192 -25.75 -19.84 -19.85
C LYS A 192 -27.12 -19.35 -19.42
N GLN A 193 -27.76 -20.12 -18.54
CA GLN A 193 -29.04 -19.75 -17.94
C GLN A 193 -28.95 -18.43 -17.17
N TYR A 194 -27.87 -18.24 -16.41
CA TYR A 194 -27.67 -17.10 -15.52
C TYR A 194 -26.49 -16.22 -15.96
N THR A 195 -26.61 -14.92 -15.68
CA THR A 195 -25.49 -13.98 -15.77
C THR A 195 -24.53 -14.24 -14.60
N PRO A 196 -23.24 -14.52 -14.86
CA PRO A 196 -22.27 -14.74 -13.79
C PRO A 196 -21.99 -13.44 -13.03
N VAL A 197 -21.84 -13.55 -11.72
CA VAL A 197 -21.34 -12.49 -10.84
C VAL A 197 -19.88 -12.77 -10.52
N ILE A 198 -19.02 -11.77 -10.73
CA ILE A 198 -17.59 -11.88 -10.44
C ILE A 198 -17.29 -11.01 -9.22
N LYS A 199 -16.74 -11.64 -8.18
CA LYS A 199 -16.14 -10.99 -7.03
C LYS A 199 -14.63 -10.90 -7.19
N MET A 200 -14.07 -9.70 -7.25
CA MET A 200 -12.65 -9.45 -7.56
C MET A 200 -11.80 -9.21 -6.30
N ASP A 201 -11.79 -10.17 -5.37
CA ASP A 201 -11.12 -10.03 -4.07
C ASP A 201 -9.59 -9.86 -4.14
N PHE A 202 -8.96 -10.30 -5.24
CA PHE A 202 -7.51 -10.22 -5.45
C PHE A 202 -6.98 -8.76 -5.47
N ILE A 203 -7.85 -7.78 -5.70
CA ILE A 203 -7.47 -6.35 -5.66
C ILE A 203 -6.90 -5.97 -4.29
N ASN A 204 -7.47 -6.47 -3.19
CA ASN A 204 -6.96 -6.18 -1.84
C ASN A 204 -5.55 -6.71 -1.64
N THR A 205 -5.26 -7.90 -2.17
CA THR A 205 -3.92 -8.48 -2.15
C THR A 205 -2.93 -7.58 -2.89
N LEU A 206 -3.28 -7.11 -4.09
CA LEU A 206 -2.42 -6.21 -4.87
C LEU A 206 -2.19 -4.87 -4.17
N VAL A 207 -3.23 -4.27 -3.58
CA VAL A 207 -3.15 -3.04 -2.78
C VAL A 207 -2.17 -3.24 -1.62
N SER A 208 -2.34 -4.32 -0.85
CA SER A 208 -1.47 -4.62 0.28
C SER A 208 -0.01 -4.86 -0.15
N TYR A 209 0.24 -5.52 -1.29
CA TYR A 209 1.60 -5.61 -1.82
C TYR A 209 2.17 -4.25 -2.20
N ALA A 210 1.41 -3.40 -2.90
CA ALA A 210 1.86 -2.07 -3.30
C ALA A 210 2.24 -1.20 -2.09
N GLU A 211 1.37 -1.15 -1.07
CA GLU A 211 1.59 -0.43 0.19
C GLU A 211 2.85 -0.93 0.90
N ASN A 212 2.95 -2.24 1.14
CA ASN A 212 4.03 -2.81 1.93
C ASN A 212 5.37 -2.84 1.18
N LEU A 213 5.36 -2.97 -0.16
CA LEU A 213 6.56 -2.78 -0.97
C LEU A 213 7.04 -1.34 -0.94
N ALA A 214 6.15 -0.35 -0.99
CA ALA A 214 6.52 1.05 -0.86
C ALA A 214 7.12 1.34 0.53
N THR A 215 6.46 0.89 1.61
CA THR A 215 7.00 1.01 2.96
C THR A 215 8.37 0.34 3.08
N TYR A 216 8.51 -0.89 2.59
CA TYR A 216 9.78 -1.61 2.60
C TYR A 216 10.88 -0.87 1.81
N LYS A 217 10.56 -0.36 0.61
CA LYS A 217 11.49 0.36 -0.27
C LYS A 217 12.08 1.60 0.38
N TYR A 218 11.33 2.33 1.20
CA TYR A 218 11.76 3.60 1.79
C TYR A 218 12.10 3.55 3.29
N SER A 219 11.92 2.40 3.95
CA SER A 219 12.25 2.27 5.38
C SER A 219 13.05 1.01 5.72
N GLY A 220 13.01 -0.02 4.86
CA GLY A 220 13.51 -1.35 5.16
C GLY A 220 12.58 -2.17 6.07
N TYR A 221 11.40 -1.65 6.43
CA TYR A 221 10.41 -2.35 7.23
C TYR A 221 9.76 -3.48 6.44
N PHE A 222 10.22 -4.71 6.68
CA PHE A 222 9.78 -5.92 5.99
C PHE A 222 8.66 -6.75 6.66
N PRO A 223 8.30 -6.63 7.96
CA PRO A 223 7.39 -7.59 8.58
C PRO A 223 6.02 -7.77 7.90
N PRO A 224 5.28 -6.71 7.54
CA PRO A 224 4.01 -6.88 6.84
C PRO A 224 4.16 -7.49 5.43
N LEU A 225 5.25 -7.15 4.74
CA LEU A 225 5.55 -7.71 3.42
C LEU A 225 5.86 -9.21 3.50
N LEU A 226 6.62 -9.63 4.54
CA LEU A 226 6.89 -11.04 4.80
C LEU A 226 5.61 -11.80 5.21
N GLU A 227 4.69 -11.16 5.94
CA GLU A 227 3.40 -11.75 6.27
C GLU A 227 2.56 -12.04 5.01
N LEU A 228 2.54 -11.13 4.03
CA LEU A 228 1.90 -11.38 2.72
C LEU A 228 2.53 -12.54 1.94
N LEU A 229 3.82 -12.81 2.17
CA LEU A 229 4.54 -13.97 1.62
C LEU A 229 4.37 -15.24 2.48
N GLY A 230 3.47 -15.23 3.48
CA GLY A 230 3.23 -16.38 4.36
C GLY A 230 4.30 -16.57 5.44
N LEU A 231 5.09 -15.54 5.76
CA LEU A 231 6.17 -15.55 6.76
C LEU A 231 5.85 -14.60 7.94
N PRO A 232 4.92 -14.97 8.83
CA PRO A 232 4.50 -14.13 9.95
C PRO A 232 5.55 -14.07 11.08
N ASN A 233 5.29 -13.27 12.11
CA ASN A 233 6.08 -13.18 13.35
C ASN A 233 7.51 -12.64 13.19
N THR A 234 7.74 -11.77 12.22
CA THR A 234 9.06 -11.21 11.89
C THR A 234 9.34 -9.83 12.54
N GLN A 235 8.38 -9.30 13.31
CA GLN A 235 8.50 -8.01 14.00
C GLN A 235 9.72 -7.92 14.91
N ARG A 236 9.98 -8.97 15.71
CA ARG A 236 11.12 -9.01 16.62
C ARG A 236 12.45 -9.01 15.86
N THR A 237 12.51 -9.71 14.72
CA THR A 237 13.69 -9.75 13.86
C THR A 237 14.02 -8.36 13.34
N TYR A 238 13.02 -7.64 12.82
CA TYR A 238 13.19 -6.26 12.38
C TYR A 238 13.62 -5.35 13.53
N PHE A 239 12.97 -5.43 14.69
CA PHE A 239 13.34 -4.63 15.85
C PHE A 239 14.79 -4.88 16.30
N TRP A 240 15.25 -6.13 16.32
CA TRP A 240 16.64 -6.44 16.62
C TRP A 240 17.60 -5.87 15.57
N LEU A 241 17.23 -5.92 14.29
CA LEU A 241 17.99 -5.27 13.23
C LEU A 241 18.09 -3.76 13.46
N GLU A 242 17.00 -3.08 13.84
CA GLU A 242 17.00 -1.65 14.17
C GLU A 242 17.91 -1.31 15.37
N MET A 243 17.89 -2.16 16.40
CA MET A 243 18.65 -1.97 17.64
C MET A 243 20.12 -2.40 17.56
N ASN A 244 20.68 -2.54 16.35
CA ASN A 244 22.04 -3.02 16.11
C ASN A 244 22.35 -4.39 16.75
N ARG A 245 21.32 -5.19 17.04
CA ARG A 245 21.48 -6.59 17.48
C ARG A 245 21.64 -7.49 16.26
N GLN A 246 22.13 -8.70 16.49
CA GLN A 246 22.35 -9.69 15.42
C GLN A 246 21.26 -10.77 15.44
N PRO A 247 20.16 -10.62 14.68
CA PRO A 247 19.14 -11.65 14.54
C PRO A 247 19.55 -12.75 13.54
N ARG A 248 20.81 -13.24 13.58
CA ARG A 248 21.40 -14.10 12.53
C ARG A 248 20.52 -15.31 12.20
N THR A 249 20.18 -16.12 13.20
CA THR A 249 19.41 -17.35 13.00
C THR A 249 18.00 -17.07 12.48
N TYR A 250 17.43 -15.90 12.77
CA TYR A 250 16.12 -15.49 12.26
C TYR A 250 16.21 -15.03 10.80
N LEU A 251 17.23 -14.28 10.43
CA LEU A 251 17.48 -13.88 9.05
C LEU A 251 17.81 -15.09 8.17
N GLU A 252 18.60 -16.05 8.66
CA GLU A 252 18.87 -17.31 7.96
C GLU A 252 17.57 -18.09 7.68
N LYS A 253 16.68 -18.18 8.68
CA LYS A 253 15.36 -18.80 8.49
C LYS A 253 14.49 -18.06 7.48
N ILE A 254 14.48 -16.72 7.52
CA ILE A 254 13.73 -15.90 6.56
C ILE A 254 14.27 -16.15 5.15
N ASN A 255 15.59 -16.10 4.94
CA ASN A 255 16.18 -16.33 3.63
C ASN A 255 15.90 -17.73 3.08
N LEU A 256 16.01 -18.77 3.91
CA LEU A 256 15.66 -20.13 3.50
C LEU A 256 14.19 -20.28 3.13
N ALA A 257 13.30 -19.50 3.75
CA ALA A 257 11.89 -19.50 3.41
C ALA A 257 11.62 -18.72 2.11
N LEU A 258 12.26 -17.57 1.93
CA LEU A 258 12.22 -16.80 0.68
C LEU A 258 12.76 -17.63 -0.50
N ASP A 259 13.83 -18.41 -0.31
CA ASP A 259 14.35 -19.36 -1.30
C ASP A 259 13.29 -20.33 -1.81
N LYS A 260 12.45 -20.86 -0.91
CA LYS A 260 11.38 -21.79 -1.28
C LYS A 260 10.29 -21.10 -2.09
N ILE A 261 10.00 -19.83 -1.79
CA ILE A 261 8.97 -19.03 -2.50
C ILE A 261 9.50 -18.61 -3.88
N SER A 262 10.77 -18.23 -3.99
CA SER A 262 11.40 -17.83 -5.25
C SER A 262 11.44 -18.93 -6.33
N ILE A 263 11.23 -20.19 -5.97
CA ILE A 263 11.17 -21.31 -6.94
C ILE A 263 9.80 -21.38 -7.63
N GLN A 264 8.79 -20.64 -7.14
CA GLN A 264 7.47 -20.57 -7.75
C GLN A 264 7.51 -19.75 -9.05
N ASP A 265 6.60 -20.01 -9.99
CA ASP A 265 6.45 -19.26 -11.25
C ASP A 265 5.24 -18.31 -11.15
N ASP A 266 5.30 -17.39 -10.18
CA ASP A 266 4.23 -16.43 -9.91
C ASP A 266 4.76 -15.07 -9.42
N TYR A 267 3.84 -14.15 -9.12
CA TYR A 267 4.19 -12.81 -8.65
C TYR A 267 4.87 -12.82 -7.27
N GLN A 268 4.61 -13.82 -6.42
CA GLN A 268 5.21 -13.92 -5.08
C GLN A 268 6.69 -14.28 -5.18
N SER A 269 7.06 -15.13 -6.15
CA SER A 269 8.45 -15.48 -6.44
C SER A 269 9.32 -14.25 -6.70
N THR A 270 8.88 -13.36 -7.60
CA THR A 270 9.63 -12.12 -7.93
C THR A 270 9.76 -11.20 -6.71
N ILE A 271 8.72 -11.10 -5.89
CA ILE A 271 8.74 -10.30 -4.66
C ILE A 271 9.70 -10.92 -3.63
N ALA A 272 9.69 -12.25 -3.48
CA ALA A 272 10.57 -12.96 -2.57
C ALA A 272 12.04 -12.79 -2.96
N GLU A 273 12.36 -12.86 -4.26
CA GLU A 273 13.71 -12.61 -4.78
C GLU A 273 14.17 -11.18 -4.47
N TYR A 274 13.30 -10.20 -4.71
CA TYR A 274 13.56 -8.79 -4.41
C TYR A 274 13.92 -8.58 -2.94
N VAL A 275 13.12 -9.12 -2.00
CA VAL A 275 13.39 -9.00 -0.56
C VAL A 275 14.64 -9.77 -0.15
N LYS A 276 14.84 -10.98 -0.69
CA LYS A 276 15.99 -11.82 -0.38
C LYS A 276 17.31 -11.15 -0.78
N LYS A 277 17.35 -10.48 -1.94
CA LYS A 277 18.53 -9.75 -2.41
C LYS A 277 19.02 -8.74 -1.38
N ASP A 278 18.11 -8.06 -0.70
CA ASP A 278 18.42 -7.04 0.29
C ASP A 278 18.72 -7.62 1.68
N LEU A 279 18.08 -8.74 2.07
CA LEU A 279 18.29 -9.35 3.39
C LEU A 279 19.51 -10.27 3.46
N SER A 280 19.93 -10.87 2.34
CA SER A 280 21.07 -11.81 2.30
C SER A 280 22.39 -11.23 2.77
N PRO A 281 22.80 -10.01 2.37
CA PRO A 281 24.04 -9.39 2.84
C PRO A 281 24.07 -9.13 4.36
N LEU A 282 22.91 -9.13 5.02
CA LEU A 282 22.79 -8.88 6.46
C LEU A 282 23.21 -10.08 7.32
N ILE A 283 23.37 -11.27 6.71
CA ILE A 283 23.75 -12.51 7.39
C ILE A 283 25.28 -12.64 7.44
N GLY A 284 25.82 -12.93 8.63
CA GLY A 284 27.06 -13.72 8.73
C GLY A 284 28.41 -13.02 8.46
N ALA A 285 28.54 -11.72 8.72
CA ALA A 285 29.81 -10.98 8.59
C ALA A 285 30.50 -10.71 9.95
N SER A 286 31.74 -10.21 9.95
CA SER A 286 32.37 -9.59 11.13
C SER A 286 31.59 -8.35 11.59
N LEU A 287 31.78 -7.88 12.83
CA LEU A 287 30.96 -6.78 13.37
C LEU A 287 31.02 -5.52 12.50
N ASP A 288 32.21 -5.15 12.03
CA ASP A 288 32.45 -4.05 11.07
C ASP A 288 31.70 -4.26 9.75
N LYS A 289 31.89 -5.40 9.08
CA LYS A 289 31.21 -5.70 7.81
C LYS A 289 29.69 -5.71 7.98
N ARG A 290 29.16 -6.22 9.10
CA ARG A 290 27.72 -6.16 9.39
C ARG A 290 27.20 -4.74 9.53
N MET A 291 27.97 -3.85 10.17
CA MET A 291 27.58 -2.44 10.27
C MET A 291 27.57 -1.79 8.88
N VAL A 292 28.58 -2.06 8.05
CA VAL A 292 28.65 -1.51 6.69
C VAL A 292 27.54 -2.04 5.80
N GLU A 293 27.28 -3.35 5.76
CA GLU A 293 26.20 -3.94 4.95
C GLU A 293 24.82 -3.44 5.40
N ARG A 294 24.60 -3.25 6.71
CA ARG A 294 23.38 -2.58 7.20
C ARG A 294 23.35 -1.11 6.82
N GLY A 295 24.50 -0.43 6.81
CA GLY A 295 24.62 0.93 6.34
C GLY A 295 24.19 1.06 4.88
N LYS A 296 24.67 0.16 4.01
CA LYS A 296 24.26 0.05 2.61
C LYS A 296 22.76 -0.21 2.48
N PHE A 297 22.24 -1.20 3.22
CA PHE A 297 20.80 -1.48 3.26
C PHE A 297 19.99 -0.22 3.59
N PHE A 298 20.29 0.48 4.68
CA PHE A 298 19.56 1.70 5.04
C PHE A 298 19.77 2.86 4.08
N PHE A 299 20.96 2.97 3.46
CA PHE A 299 21.23 3.96 2.42
C PHE A 299 20.31 3.77 1.21
N ASP A 300 20.21 2.52 0.72
CA ASP A 300 19.35 2.15 -0.41
C ASP A 300 17.87 2.40 -0.09
N LYS A 301 17.49 2.29 1.19
CA LYS A 301 16.15 2.63 1.71
C LYS A 301 15.97 4.12 2.03
N LYS A 302 16.89 5.01 1.66
CA LYS A 302 16.81 6.46 1.91
C LYS A 302 16.79 6.84 3.40
N GLN A 303 17.30 5.96 4.27
CA GLN A 303 17.45 6.14 5.71
C GLN A 303 18.87 6.66 6.05
N TYR A 304 19.17 7.87 5.59
CA TYR A 304 20.54 8.41 5.55
C TYR A 304 21.23 8.53 6.90
N LEU A 305 20.55 9.00 7.96
CA LEU A 305 21.15 9.12 9.29
C LEU A 305 21.60 7.76 9.84
N LYS A 306 20.77 6.72 9.67
CA LYS A 306 21.13 5.35 10.08
C LYS A 306 22.33 4.86 9.28
N ALA A 307 22.30 5.04 7.96
CA ALA A 307 23.39 4.65 7.07
C ALA A 307 24.72 5.30 7.47
N LEU A 308 24.71 6.61 7.71
CA LEU A 308 25.86 7.41 8.12
C LEU A 308 26.49 6.88 9.42
N ILE A 309 25.67 6.67 10.44
CA ILE A 309 26.13 6.17 11.74
C ILE A 309 26.75 4.77 11.59
N LEU A 310 26.08 3.90 10.82
CA LEU A 310 26.50 2.52 10.65
C LEU A 310 27.82 2.39 9.88
N VAL A 311 27.99 3.14 8.78
CA VAL A 311 29.26 3.15 8.03
C VAL A 311 30.40 3.70 8.88
N TYR A 312 30.17 4.78 9.64
CA TYR A 312 31.18 5.34 10.53
C TYR A 312 31.61 4.32 11.60
N GLU A 313 30.64 3.71 12.30
CA GLU A 313 30.96 2.70 13.32
C GLU A 313 31.63 1.46 12.70
N GLY A 314 31.23 1.07 11.49
CA GLY A 314 31.88 -0.01 10.73
C GLY A 314 33.37 0.26 10.50
N ILE A 315 33.72 1.47 10.04
CA ILE A 315 35.12 1.90 9.83
C ILE A 315 35.91 1.88 11.13
N ILE A 316 35.36 2.42 12.23
CA ILE A 316 36.04 2.42 13.54
C ILE A 316 36.34 0.98 14.00
N ILE A 317 35.37 0.07 13.86
CA ILE A 317 35.53 -1.33 14.28
C ILE A 317 36.56 -2.05 13.38
N ALA A 318 36.57 -1.77 12.08
CA ALA A 318 37.56 -2.32 11.15
C ALA A 318 38.99 -1.89 11.50
N ILE A 319 39.20 -0.61 11.83
CA ILE A 319 40.50 -0.08 12.27
C ILE A 319 40.93 -0.75 13.59
N GLY A 320 40.03 -0.82 14.57
CA GLY A 320 40.33 -1.45 15.86
C GLY A 320 40.76 -2.91 15.70
N ARG A 321 40.06 -3.66 14.84
CA ARG A 321 40.44 -5.04 14.52
C ARG A 321 41.81 -5.12 13.85
N LYS A 322 42.09 -4.28 12.85
CA LYS A 322 43.33 -4.34 12.05
C LYS A 322 44.58 -3.91 12.83
N TYR A 323 44.49 -2.83 13.61
CA TYR A 323 45.67 -2.17 14.18
C TYR A 323 45.86 -2.40 15.68
N LYS A 324 44.84 -2.89 16.37
CA LYS A 324 44.88 -3.11 17.81
C LYS A 324 44.60 -4.55 18.23
N ASP A 325 44.13 -5.39 17.30
CA ASP A 325 43.64 -6.75 17.59
C ASP A 325 42.57 -6.78 18.70
N ILE A 326 41.81 -5.69 18.84
CA ILE A 326 40.77 -5.58 19.87
C ILE A 326 39.40 -5.91 19.26
N THR A 327 38.63 -6.75 19.95
CA THR A 327 37.21 -6.97 19.66
C THR A 327 36.37 -5.85 20.31
N PRO A 328 35.78 -4.89 19.55
CA PRO A 328 35.20 -3.67 20.13
C PRO A 328 33.78 -3.90 20.68
N LEU A 329 33.69 -4.65 21.79
CA LEU A 329 32.42 -4.89 22.50
C LEU A 329 32.17 -3.90 23.64
N ALA A 330 33.22 -3.27 24.20
CA ALA A 330 33.13 -2.31 25.30
C ALA A 330 33.20 -0.85 24.80
N TYR A 331 32.55 0.08 25.52
CA TYR A 331 32.52 1.51 25.20
C TYR A 331 33.93 2.14 25.27
N ASP A 332 34.69 1.84 26.33
CA ASP A 332 36.02 2.41 26.55
C ASP A 332 37.02 2.06 25.45
N VAL A 333 36.87 0.87 24.85
CA VAL A 333 37.65 0.42 23.70
C VAL A 333 37.39 1.28 22.46
N ARG A 334 36.16 1.76 22.24
CA ARG A 334 35.85 2.61 21.09
C ARG A 334 36.48 3.99 21.20
N GLU A 335 36.48 4.56 22.41
CA GLU A 335 37.18 5.82 22.67
C GLU A 335 38.71 5.67 22.52
N GLU A 336 39.27 4.53 22.92
CA GLU A 336 40.67 4.23 22.67
C GLU A 336 40.98 4.17 21.16
N ILE A 337 40.16 3.46 20.37
CA ILE A 337 40.34 3.39 18.92
C ILE A 337 40.23 4.77 18.29
N ARG A 338 39.25 5.60 18.68
CA ARG A 338 39.11 6.98 18.18
C ARG A 338 40.35 7.83 18.50
N ARG A 339 40.90 7.70 19.72
CA ARG A 339 42.15 8.37 20.12
C ARG A 339 43.34 7.87 19.31
N PHE A 340 43.44 6.56 19.10
CA PHE A 340 44.46 5.95 18.25
C PHE A 340 44.39 6.49 16.83
N VAL A 341 43.20 6.56 16.23
CA VAL A 341 43.00 7.13 14.89
C VAL A 341 43.45 8.59 14.83
N LYS A 342 43.13 9.39 15.86
CA LYS A 342 43.55 10.79 15.93
C LYS A 342 45.07 10.95 15.92
N ASN A 343 45.80 10.04 16.57
CA ASN A 343 47.24 10.12 16.74
C ASN A 343 48.03 9.45 15.61
N ASN A 344 47.45 8.52 14.86
CA ASN A 344 48.14 7.69 13.86
C ASN A 344 47.51 7.80 12.47
N LYS A 345 47.03 8.99 12.10
CA LYS A 345 46.31 9.20 10.83
C LYS A 345 47.11 8.79 9.60
N ASN A 346 48.42 9.04 9.59
CA ASN A 346 49.28 8.75 8.45
C ASN A 346 49.55 7.25 8.28
N ASP A 347 49.48 6.48 9.37
CA ASP A 347 49.69 5.03 9.35
C ASP A 347 48.41 4.28 8.96
N ILE A 348 47.26 4.86 9.27
CA ILE A 348 45.94 4.28 9.00
C ILE A 348 45.46 4.66 7.59
N PHE A 349 45.62 5.92 7.20
CA PHE A 349 45.09 6.46 5.96
C PHE A 349 46.24 6.81 5.01
N LYS A 350 46.35 6.03 3.92
CA LYS A 350 47.49 6.10 2.99
C LYS A 350 47.41 7.32 2.08
N SER A 351 46.23 7.64 1.57
CA SER A 351 46.03 8.79 0.69
C SER A 351 45.54 10.03 1.44
N GLU A 352 45.73 11.21 0.84
CA GLU A 352 45.11 12.45 1.32
C GLU A 352 43.58 12.36 1.27
N LEU A 353 43.05 11.72 0.22
CA LEU A 353 41.62 11.48 0.04
C LEU A 353 41.02 10.64 1.16
N ASP A 354 41.72 9.61 1.65
CA ASP A 354 41.25 8.79 2.79
C ASP A 354 41.18 9.62 4.08
N ARG A 355 42.22 10.43 4.34
CA ARG A 355 42.30 11.32 5.50
C ARG A 355 41.19 12.36 5.47
N GLU A 356 40.91 12.92 4.30
CA GLU A 356 39.83 13.87 4.08
C GLU A 356 38.46 13.21 4.25
N THR A 357 38.24 12.08 3.58
CA THR A 357 36.98 11.32 3.67
C THR A 357 36.65 10.96 5.11
N TYR A 358 37.61 10.44 5.89
CA TYR A 358 37.39 10.14 7.30
C TYR A 358 37.05 11.38 8.13
N LYS A 359 37.74 12.51 7.89
CA LYS A 359 37.48 13.79 8.56
C LYS A 359 36.06 14.29 8.26
N GLU A 360 35.69 14.32 6.99
CA GLU A 360 34.36 14.75 6.53
C GLU A 360 33.26 13.84 7.07
N LEU A 361 33.45 12.52 7.03
CA LEU A 361 32.52 11.55 7.61
C LEU A 361 32.31 11.80 9.11
N THR A 362 33.40 11.99 9.85
CA THR A 362 33.35 12.24 11.30
C THR A 362 32.59 13.53 11.62
N PHE A 363 32.89 14.62 10.91
CA PHE A 363 32.25 15.91 11.14
C PHE A 363 30.79 15.91 10.71
N THR A 364 30.47 15.30 9.56
CA THR A 364 29.09 15.13 9.07
C THR A 364 28.28 14.30 10.05
N ARG A 365 28.80 13.16 10.52
CA ARG A 365 28.13 12.31 11.53
C ARG A 365 27.85 13.09 12.82
N ASN A 366 28.82 13.84 13.32
CA ASN A 366 28.62 14.60 14.55
C ASN A 366 27.59 15.72 14.38
N ALA A 367 27.64 16.45 13.27
CA ALA A 367 26.64 17.46 12.93
C ALA A 367 25.24 16.86 12.81
N ALA A 368 25.09 15.77 12.06
CA ALA A 368 23.80 15.12 11.83
C ALA A 368 23.20 14.49 13.10
N VAL A 369 24.02 13.86 13.96
CA VAL A 369 23.55 13.19 15.19
C VAL A 369 23.20 14.18 16.30
N HIS A 370 23.97 15.27 16.44
CA HIS A 370 23.83 16.20 17.56
C HIS A 370 23.16 17.52 17.19
N GLY A 371 22.84 17.74 15.90
CA GLY A 371 22.36 19.03 15.40
C GLY A 371 23.38 20.16 15.57
N SER A 372 24.67 19.83 15.72
CA SER A 372 25.73 20.83 15.95
C SER A 372 26.11 21.53 14.64
N PRO A 373 26.56 22.80 14.67
CA PRO A 373 27.01 23.51 13.47
C PRO A 373 28.04 22.70 12.67
N PRO A 374 27.86 22.53 11.34
CA PRO A 374 28.77 21.76 10.51
C PRO A 374 30.15 22.43 10.45
N ARG A 375 31.21 21.62 10.48
CA ARG A 375 32.61 22.10 10.49
C ARG A 375 33.24 21.95 9.10
N GLY A 376 32.81 22.80 8.17
CA GLY A 376 33.21 22.69 6.75
C GLY A 376 32.58 21.51 6.02
N THR A 377 31.48 20.98 6.56
CA THR A 377 30.75 19.80 6.03
C THR A 377 29.27 20.10 5.81
N GLN A 378 28.92 21.38 5.61
CA GLN A 378 27.52 21.83 5.53
C GLN A 378 26.78 21.20 4.35
N GLN A 379 27.42 21.17 3.18
CA GLN A 379 26.89 20.51 1.98
C GLN A 379 26.48 19.04 2.21
N TYR A 380 27.20 18.30 3.07
CA TYR A 380 26.90 16.88 3.33
C TYR A 380 25.70 16.65 4.25
N VAL A 381 25.20 17.69 4.93
CA VAL A 381 23.99 17.62 5.77
C VAL A 381 22.79 18.34 5.15
N GLU A 382 23.01 19.18 4.14
CA GLU A 382 21.97 19.96 3.46
C GLU A 382 21.64 19.43 2.06
N GLU A 383 22.59 18.80 1.37
CA GLU A 383 22.45 18.37 -0.03
C GLU A 383 22.64 16.86 -0.18
N GLN A 384 21.61 16.17 -0.70
CA GLN A 384 21.59 14.72 -0.83
C GLN A 384 22.75 14.20 -1.70
N GLU A 385 23.04 14.84 -2.84
CA GLU A 385 24.07 14.38 -3.77
C GLU A 385 25.47 14.36 -3.14
N TYR A 386 25.80 15.40 -2.36
CA TYR A 386 27.05 15.46 -1.61
C TYR A 386 27.10 14.37 -0.53
N PHE A 387 26.01 14.14 0.19
CA PHE A 387 25.92 13.04 1.15
C PHE A 387 26.16 11.67 0.48
N GLU A 388 25.51 11.40 -0.65
CA GLU A 388 25.67 10.16 -1.41
C GLU A 388 27.13 9.97 -1.87
N SER A 389 27.79 11.04 -2.32
CA SER A 389 29.22 11.03 -2.66
C SER A 389 30.11 10.70 -1.45
N LEU A 390 29.88 11.35 -0.30
CA LEU A 390 30.63 11.06 0.93
C LEU A 390 30.40 9.63 1.42
N PHE A 391 29.16 9.13 1.35
CA PHE A 391 28.83 7.76 1.73
C PHE A 391 29.58 6.74 0.86
N ASN A 392 29.56 6.92 -0.46
CA ASN A 392 30.28 6.06 -1.40
C ASN A 392 31.80 6.11 -1.21
N ARG A 393 32.39 7.29 -0.97
CA ARG A 393 33.81 7.41 -0.61
C ARG A 393 34.13 6.70 0.71
N SER A 394 33.21 6.77 1.68
CA SER A 394 33.37 6.10 2.97
C SER A 394 33.32 4.57 2.84
N LEU A 395 32.51 4.04 1.91
CA LEU A 395 32.53 2.60 1.58
C LEU A 395 33.88 2.17 0.99
N LYS A 396 34.42 2.94 0.04
CA LYS A 396 35.76 2.68 -0.54
C LYS A 396 36.87 2.76 0.52
N LEU A 397 36.78 3.73 1.43
CA LEU A 397 37.68 3.84 2.57
C LEU A 397 37.60 2.61 3.49
N TYR A 398 36.40 2.12 3.76
CA TYR A 398 36.22 0.89 4.53
C TYR A 398 36.87 -0.31 3.82
N GLU A 399 36.67 -0.44 2.51
CA GLU A 399 37.27 -1.51 1.71
C GLU A 399 38.80 -1.45 1.74
N SER A 400 39.41 -0.27 1.57
CA SER A 400 40.88 -0.12 1.64
C SER A 400 41.45 -0.50 3.02
N ILE A 401 40.71 -0.22 4.10
CA ILE A 401 41.11 -0.64 5.45
C ILE A 401 41.07 -2.18 5.56
N VAL A 402 40.06 -2.85 5.01
CA VAL A 402 39.82 -4.29 5.20
C VAL A 402 40.55 -5.20 4.20
N GLU A 403 40.63 -4.85 2.92
CA GLU A 403 41.27 -5.67 1.86
C GLU A 403 42.75 -5.92 2.12
N GLU A 404 43.42 -4.96 2.75
CA GLU A 404 44.81 -5.08 3.18
C GLU A 404 45.01 -6.09 4.33
N GLY A 405 43.95 -6.71 4.84
CA GLY A 405 43.99 -7.76 5.87
C GLY A 405 44.09 -9.20 5.33
N ILE A 406 44.11 -9.41 4.00
CA ILE A 406 44.27 -10.76 3.40
C ILE A 406 45.76 -11.13 3.19
N HIS A 407 46.69 -10.20 3.39
CA HIS A 407 48.13 -10.49 3.36
C HIS A 407 48.84 -10.08 4.65
N ALA A 408 48.85 -11.01 5.61
CA ALA A 408 50.02 -11.26 6.44
C ALA A 408 50.00 -12.70 6.99
N PRO A 409 50.36 -13.73 6.22
CA PRO A 409 51.22 -14.78 6.75
C PRO A 409 52.67 -14.27 6.75
N ASN A 410 53.42 -14.69 7.78
CA ASN A 410 54.86 -14.48 8.03
C ASN A 410 55.13 -13.23 8.90
N ILE A 411 55.66 -13.33 10.12
CA ILE A 411 56.64 -14.28 10.69
C ILE A 411 56.27 -14.62 12.14
#